data_AF-A0A1W2LMZ6-F1
#
_entry.id   AF-A0A1W2LMZ6-F1
#
_cell.length_a   1.000
_cell.length_b   1.000
_cell.length_c   1.000
_cell.angle_alpha   90.00
_cell.angle_beta   90.00
_cell.angle_gamma   90.00
#
_symmetry.space_group_name_H-M   'P 1'
#
loop_
_entity.id
_entity.type
_entity.pdbx_description
1 polymer ?
#
loop_
_entity_poly.entity_id
_entity_poly.type
_entity_poly.pdbx_seq_one_letter_code
_entity_poly.pdbx_strand_id
1 'polypeptide(L)'
;MGAFLDGILADFGEHWPIYVSIPIVAALIGYTTKLVAIRMMFQPVEFIGIKPFLGWQGIVPKRAARMASIACDTMTEQLIKPAEVVARLDPQRIAKEIEKPLQAAVEDIVRDVAAHYQPGLWESLPVGMQRLVIQRVQAETPRMVAAVLELIKSDVDSVFDLKGMVVTALVKDKRLLNRIFQEAGDKEFKFIARSGIFFGGLIGVIQMIAWVLFKFPLIMPLFGLFTGWFTDWLALRMIFYPIEERRYFGVRWQGLFLKRRGEVAEAYGALIAKEIITPHNVIEAVLRGPLSDRVLGLIQRQLDEQLGRRVGVGKPLVVFAVGSRRYQDMKLNIAEKIMDKLPETMRYIEDYATDAMDIRNVLVTKMKELSPREFEGLLRPAFQQDEWILIATGAVLGFAVGEAQVLLLEHFAA
;
A
#
# COMPACT_ATOMS: atom_id res chain seq x y z
N MET A 1 53.74 33.64 -12.75
CA MET A 1 52.84 32.98 -11.79
C MET A 1 52.57 33.85 -10.56
N GLY A 2 53.59 34.50 -9.96
CA GLY A 2 53.42 35.44 -8.83
C GLY A 2 52.40 36.56 -9.09
N ALA A 3 52.60 37.39 -10.11
CA ALA A 3 51.69 38.52 -10.40
C ALA A 3 50.21 38.14 -10.69
N PHE A 4 49.97 36.93 -11.21
CA PHE A 4 48.61 36.41 -11.43
C PHE A 4 47.96 35.97 -10.11
N LEU A 5 48.73 35.31 -9.24
CA LEU A 5 48.28 34.92 -7.90
C LEU A 5 48.08 36.13 -6.99
N ASP A 6 48.96 37.13 -7.07
CA ASP A 6 48.84 38.38 -6.31
C ASP A 6 47.60 39.18 -6.74
N GLY A 7 47.26 39.19 -8.03
CA GLY A 7 46.04 39.79 -8.55
C GLY A 7 44.76 39.09 -8.09
N ILE A 8 44.77 37.75 -8.03
CA ILE A 8 43.64 36.97 -7.47
C ILE A 8 43.48 37.22 -5.97
N LEU A 9 44.59 37.31 -5.22
CA LEU A 9 44.55 37.55 -3.78
C LEU A 9 44.03 38.95 -3.44
N ALA A 10 44.37 39.96 -4.25
CA ALA A 10 43.84 41.32 -4.11
C ALA A 10 42.32 41.37 -4.40
N ASP A 11 41.87 40.79 -5.52
CA ASP A 11 40.44 40.69 -5.88
C ASP A 11 39.63 39.91 -4.84
N PHE A 12 40.19 38.82 -4.32
CA PHE A 12 39.58 38.07 -3.23
C PHE A 12 39.51 38.91 -1.95
N GLY A 13 40.54 39.66 -1.60
CA GLY A 13 40.56 40.53 -0.43
C GLY A 13 39.51 41.65 -0.49
N GLU A 14 39.25 42.20 -1.68
CA GLU A 14 38.27 43.27 -1.90
C GLU A 14 36.82 42.75 -1.90
N HIS A 15 36.58 41.59 -2.49
CA HIS A 15 35.23 41.02 -2.68
C HIS A 15 34.96 39.74 -1.87
N TRP A 16 35.74 39.48 -0.81
CA TRP A 16 35.63 38.26 0.00
C TRP A 16 34.20 37.93 0.50
N PRO A 17 33.33 38.90 0.87
CA PRO A 17 31.98 38.57 1.33
C PRO A 17 31.14 37.94 0.22
N ILE A 18 31.33 38.39 -1.04
CA ILE A 18 30.62 37.87 -2.20
C ILE A 18 31.08 36.45 -2.50
N TYR A 19 32.40 36.20 -2.49
CA TYR A 19 32.91 34.86 -2.76
C TYR A 19 32.51 33.84 -1.70
N VAL A 20 32.62 34.20 -0.42
CA VAL A 20 32.19 33.31 0.69
C VAL A 20 30.68 33.09 0.70
N SER A 21 29.88 34.01 0.14
CA SER A 21 28.43 33.80 0.02
C SER A 21 28.07 32.68 -0.97
N ILE A 22 28.89 32.42 -1.99
CA ILE A 22 28.64 31.39 -3.02
C ILE A 22 28.39 30.00 -2.40
N PRO A 23 29.30 29.41 -1.59
CA PRO A 23 29.08 28.10 -0.99
C PRO A 23 27.92 28.07 0.01
N ILE A 24 27.65 29.17 0.71
CA ILE A 24 26.52 29.27 1.65
C ILE A 24 25.19 29.23 0.89
N VAL A 25 25.08 30.04 -0.16
CA VAL A 25 23.91 30.10 -1.03
C VAL A 25 23.71 28.76 -1.74
N ALA A 26 24.79 28.14 -2.25
CA ALA A 26 24.74 26.82 -2.86
C ALA A 26 24.26 25.73 -1.89
N ALA A 27 24.68 25.77 -0.62
CA ALA A 27 24.19 24.86 0.42
C ALA A 27 22.69 25.06 0.72
N LEU A 28 22.23 26.31 0.81
CA LEU A 28 20.82 26.65 1.04
C LEU A 28 19.93 26.21 -0.12
N ILE A 29 20.39 26.45 -1.35
CA ILE A 29 19.74 25.98 -2.58
C ILE A 29 19.69 24.47 -2.57
N GLY A 30 20.81 23.80 -2.31
CA GLY A 30 20.90 22.34 -2.25
C GLY A 30 19.91 21.74 -1.25
N TYR A 31 19.69 22.37 -0.10
CA TYR A 31 18.65 21.95 0.85
C TYR A 31 17.24 22.17 0.31
N THR A 32 16.97 23.36 -0.20
CA THR A 32 15.63 23.79 -0.63
C THR A 32 15.15 23.00 -1.85
N THR A 33 16.02 22.77 -2.83
CA THR A 33 15.68 21.99 -4.03
C THR A 33 15.35 20.55 -3.69
N LYS A 34 16.06 19.93 -2.74
CA LYS A 34 15.75 18.57 -2.27
C LYS A 34 14.40 18.50 -1.56
N LEU A 35 14.07 19.49 -0.72
CA LEU A 35 12.76 19.59 -0.08
C LEU A 35 11.63 19.72 -1.12
N VAL A 36 11.83 20.59 -2.12
CA VAL A 36 10.87 20.76 -3.21
C VAL A 36 10.73 19.46 -4.00
N ALA A 37 11.83 18.77 -4.33
CA ALA A 37 11.80 17.51 -5.05
C ALA A 37 11.05 16.41 -4.28
N ILE A 38 11.28 16.27 -2.97
CA ILE A 38 10.53 15.35 -2.11
C ILE A 38 9.04 15.71 -2.12
N ARG A 39 8.69 17.00 -2.01
CA ARG A 39 7.30 17.44 -2.06
C ARG A 39 6.65 17.12 -3.42
N MET A 40 7.38 17.32 -4.51
CA MET A 40 6.93 17.05 -5.87
C MET A 40 6.75 15.56 -6.15
N MET A 41 7.40 14.69 -5.38
CA MET A 41 7.20 13.24 -5.49
C MET A 41 5.79 12.82 -5.04
N PHE A 42 5.25 13.50 -4.02
CA PHE A 42 3.99 13.09 -3.36
C PHE A 42 2.79 14.00 -3.64
N GLN A 43 3.03 15.29 -3.88
CA GLN A 43 1.98 16.28 -4.08
C GLN A 43 2.04 16.84 -5.51
N PRO A 44 0.90 17.26 -6.08
CA PRO A 44 -0.46 17.04 -5.60
C PRO A 44 -0.90 15.58 -5.85
N VAL A 45 -1.82 15.10 -5.02
CA VAL A 45 -2.36 13.74 -5.14
C VAL A 45 -3.18 13.58 -6.42
N GLU A 46 -3.94 14.62 -6.78
CA GLU A 46 -4.68 14.69 -8.03
C GLU A 46 -3.98 15.64 -8.99
N PHE A 47 -4.16 15.41 -10.29
CA PHE A 47 -3.60 16.27 -11.32
C PHE A 47 -4.16 17.69 -11.21
N ILE A 48 -3.27 18.69 -11.13
CA ILE A 48 -3.62 20.11 -11.15
C ILE A 48 -3.13 20.71 -12.47
N GLY A 49 -4.05 21.28 -13.26
CA GLY A 49 -3.76 21.99 -14.50
C GLY A 49 -4.80 21.76 -15.60
N ILE A 50 -4.45 22.14 -16.82
CA ILE A 50 -5.25 22.02 -18.04
C ILE A 50 -4.82 20.75 -18.79
N LYS A 51 -5.71 19.75 -18.84
CA LYS A 51 -5.50 18.54 -19.66
C LYS A 51 -5.49 18.91 -21.15
N PRO A 52 -4.67 18.25 -22.00
CA PRO A 52 -3.78 17.14 -21.68
C PRO A 52 -2.31 17.54 -21.43
N PHE A 53 -1.90 18.78 -21.69
CA PHE A 53 -0.47 19.14 -21.76
C PHE A 53 0.06 19.98 -20.61
N LEU A 54 -0.78 20.76 -19.91
CA LEU A 54 -0.34 21.79 -18.97
C LEU A 54 -0.82 21.50 -17.56
N GLY A 55 -0.13 20.61 -16.85
CA GLY A 55 -0.38 20.43 -15.44
C GLY A 55 0.58 19.45 -14.81
N TRP A 56 0.46 19.30 -13.50
CA TRP A 56 1.38 18.50 -12.73
C TRP A 56 0.66 17.65 -11.69
N GLN A 57 1.26 16.53 -11.38
CA GLN A 57 0.82 15.59 -10.37
C GLN A 57 2.06 14.98 -9.75
N GLY A 58 1.99 14.65 -8.46
CA GLY A 58 3.07 13.93 -7.80
C GLY A 58 3.39 12.63 -8.54
N ILE A 59 4.66 12.26 -8.55
CA ILE A 59 5.15 11.07 -9.26
C ILE A 59 4.47 9.78 -8.74
N VAL A 60 4.44 9.61 -7.42
CA VAL A 60 3.83 8.46 -6.74
C VAL A 60 2.34 8.34 -7.04
N PRO A 61 1.50 9.38 -6.83
CA PRO A 61 0.07 9.27 -7.12
C PRO A 61 -0.24 9.16 -8.62
N LYS A 62 0.58 9.75 -9.50
CA LYS A 62 0.41 9.62 -10.96
C LYS A 62 0.64 8.18 -11.44
N ARG A 63 1.50 7.42 -10.76
CA ARG A 63 1.86 6.04 -11.10
C ARG A 63 1.32 5.00 -10.13
N ALA A 64 0.35 5.39 -9.30
CA ALA A 64 -0.19 4.58 -8.21
C ALA A 64 -0.54 3.14 -8.62
N ALA A 65 -1.24 2.96 -9.74
CA ALA A 65 -1.66 1.63 -10.19
C ALA A 65 -0.49 0.70 -10.51
N ARG A 66 0.57 1.22 -11.13
CA ARG A 66 1.76 0.42 -11.45
C ARG A 66 2.57 0.12 -10.20
N MET A 67 2.78 1.12 -9.34
CA MET A 67 3.50 0.94 -8.08
C MET A 67 2.78 -0.05 -7.16
N ALA A 68 1.45 0.03 -7.10
CA ALA A 68 0.60 -0.90 -6.37
C ALA A 68 0.76 -2.33 -6.89
N SER A 69 0.73 -2.55 -8.22
CA SER A 69 0.96 -3.88 -8.80
C SER A 69 2.32 -4.45 -8.40
N ILE A 70 3.38 -3.67 -8.57
CA ILE A 70 4.76 -4.11 -8.27
C ILE A 70 4.91 -4.45 -6.78
N ALA A 71 4.47 -3.56 -5.89
CA ALA A 71 4.53 -3.80 -4.45
C ALA A 71 3.68 -5.00 -4.03
N CYS A 72 2.51 -5.18 -4.67
CA CYS A 72 1.63 -6.29 -4.41
C CYS A 72 2.23 -7.63 -4.86
N ASP A 73 2.81 -7.68 -6.07
CA ASP A 73 3.51 -8.86 -6.57
C ASP A 73 4.58 -9.30 -5.59
N THR A 74 5.40 -8.36 -5.12
CA THR A 74 6.46 -8.70 -4.17
C THR A 74 5.92 -9.11 -2.80
N MET A 75 4.85 -8.49 -2.29
CA MET A 75 4.20 -8.93 -1.05
C MET A 75 3.59 -10.33 -1.14
N THR A 76 2.85 -10.62 -2.21
CA THR A 76 2.14 -11.89 -2.35
C THR A 76 3.07 -13.05 -2.70
N GLU A 77 4.14 -12.78 -3.44
CA GLU A 77 5.14 -13.80 -3.78
C GLU A 77 6.10 -14.07 -2.61
N GLN A 78 6.50 -13.03 -1.86
CA GLN A 78 7.60 -13.15 -0.90
C GLN A 78 7.19 -13.07 0.57
N LEU A 79 6.01 -12.51 0.91
CA LEU A 79 5.67 -12.19 2.31
C LEU A 79 4.46 -12.96 2.85
N ILE A 80 3.32 -12.91 2.17
CA ILE A 80 2.06 -13.49 2.70
C ILE A 80 1.31 -14.28 1.64
N LYS A 81 0.98 -15.52 2.01
CA LYS A 81 0.05 -16.36 1.26
C LYS A 81 -1.37 -16.24 1.82
N PRO A 82 -2.41 -16.21 0.97
CA PRO A 82 -3.81 -16.21 1.40
C PRO A 82 -4.12 -17.33 2.42
N ALA A 83 -3.61 -18.54 2.14
CA ALA A 83 -3.78 -19.69 2.99
C ALA A 83 -3.22 -19.49 4.42
N GLU A 84 -2.09 -18.80 4.59
CA GLU A 84 -1.50 -18.57 5.91
C GLU A 84 -2.34 -17.62 6.77
N VAL A 85 -3.03 -16.66 6.14
CA VAL A 85 -3.92 -15.72 6.81
C VAL A 85 -5.18 -16.41 7.30
N VAL A 86 -5.84 -17.17 6.42
CA VAL A 86 -7.11 -17.84 6.74
C VAL A 86 -6.90 -19.06 7.64
N ALA A 87 -5.75 -19.75 7.54
CA ALA A 87 -5.47 -20.93 8.36
C ALA A 87 -5.45 -20.65 9.86
N ARG A 88 -5.15 -19.41 10.25
CA ARG A 88 -5.13 -18.97 11.65
C ARG A 88 -6.51 -18.74 12.24
N LEU A 89 -7.52 -18.61 11.39
CA LEU A 89 -8.91 -18.51 11.82
C LEU A 89 -9.42 -19.90 12.18
N ASP A 90 -9.94 -20.02 13.40
CA ASP A 90 -10.71 -21.17 13.92
C ASP A 90 -12.18 -21.06 13.45
N PRO A 91 -12.66 -21.97 12.58
CA PRO A 91 -14.03 -21.99 12.08
C PRO A 91 -15.09 -22.15 13.18
N GLN A 92 -14.80 -22.97 14.19
CA GLN A 92 -15.71 -23.26 15.30
C GLN A 92 -15.83 -22.04 16.21
N ARG A 93 -14.73 -21.32 16.44
CA ARG A 93 -14.73 -20.06 17.19
C ARG A 93 -15.50 -18.97 16.43
N ILE A 94 -15.27 -18.80 15.13
CA ILE A 94 -16.05 -17.85 14.31
C ILE A 94 -17.55 -18.14 14.44
N ALA A 95 -17.96 -19.39 14.23
CA ALA A 95 -19.36 -19.78 14.29
C ALA A 95 -20.00 -19.48 15.65
N LYS A 96 -19.23 -19.58 16.74
CA LYS A 96 -19.67 -19.25 18.10
C LYS A 96 -19.82 -17.74 18.31
N GLU A 97 -18.85 -16.94 17.89
CA GLU A 97 -18.87 -15.48 18.05
C GLU A 97 -20.04 -14.85 17.26
N ILE A 98 -20.35 -15.39 16.08
CA ILE A 98 -21.47 -14.92 15.27
C ILE A 98 -22.80 -15.60 15.56
N GLU A 99 -22.90 -16.50 16.54
CA GLU A 99 -24.08 -17.35 16.75
C GLU A 99 -25.38 -16.52 16.88
N LYS A 100 -25.37 -15.49 17.75
CA LYS A 100 -26.53 -14.62 17.99
C LYS A 100 -26.92 -13.79 16.76
N PRO A 101 -26.02 -13.00 16.14
CA PRO A 101 -26.39 -12.23 14.95
C PRO A 101 -26.80 -13.14 13.79
N LEU A 102 -26.17 -14.31 13.65
CA LEU A 102 -26.54 -15.32 12.67
C LEU A 102 -27.95 -15.88 12.91
N GLN A 103 -28.32 -16.18 14.16
CA GLN A 103 -29.68 -16.66 14.49
C GLN A 103 -30.76 -15.63 14.12
N ALA A 104 -30.50 -14.35 14.34
CA ALA A 104 -31.40 -13.27 13.92
C ALA A 104 -31.48 -13.17 12.39
N ALA A 105 -30.34 -13.21 11.69
CA ALA A 105 -30.29 -13.21 10.24
C ALA A 105 -31.05 -14.40 9.62
N VAL A 106 -30.91 -15.59 10.21
CA VAL A 106 -31.63 -16.80 9.78
C VAL A 106 -33.13 -16.67 9.96
N GLU A 107 -33.60 -16.08 11.06
CA GLU A 107 -35.03 -15.85 11.27
C GLU A 107 -35.63 -14.98 10.17
N ASP A 108 -34.96 -13.87 9.81
CA ASP A 108 -35.38 -13.00 8.71
C ASP A 108 -35.41 -13.77 7.38
N ILE A 109 -34.35 -14.53 7.08
CA ILE A 109 -34.25 -15.30 5.83
C ILE A 109 -35.37 -16.34 5.74
N VAL A 110 -35.64 -17.07 6.82
CA VAL A 110 -36.70 -18.09 6.85
C VAL A 110 -38.06 -17.45 6.63
N ARG A 111 -38.36 -16.32 7.27
CA ARG A 111 -39.63 -15.60 7.09
C ARG A 111 -39.81 -15.11 5.66
N ASP A 112 -38.78 -14.47 5.09
CA ASP A 112 -38.80 -13.98 3.72
C ASP A 112 -39.00 -15.10 2.70
N VAL A 113 -38.23 -16.18 2.81
CA VAL A 113 -38.27 -17.30 1.88
C VAL A 113 -39.60 -18.04 2.00
N ALA A 114 -40.10 -18.26 3.21
CA ALA A 114 -41.40 -18.91 3.42
C ALA A 114 -42.55 -18.08 2.82
N ALA A 115 -42.55 -16.76 3.06
CA ALA A 115 -43.56 -15.85 2.50
C ALA A 115 -43.49 -15.77 0.96
N HIS A 116 -42.29 -15.82 0.37
CA HIS A 116 -42.12 -15.74 -1.07
C HIS A 116 -42.60 -17.00 -1.81
N TYR A 117 -42.21 -18.19 -1.32
CA TYR A 117 -42.52 -19.44 -2.01
C TYR A 117 -43.86 -20.06 -1.58
N GLN A 118 -44.38 -19.72 -0.40
CA GLN A 118 -45.64 -20.22 0.16
C GLN A 118 -46.41 -19.15 0.96
N PRO A 119 -46.85 -18.05 0.30
CA PRO A 119 -47.44 -16.88 0.97
C PRO A 119 -48.65 -17.24 1.86
N GLY A 120 -49.56 -18.11 1.40
CA GLY A 120 -50.73 -18.50 2.19
C GLY A 120 -50.46 -19.59 3.24
N LEU A 121 -49.44 -20.40 3.05
CA LEU A 121 -49.14 -21.54 3.93
C LEU A 121 -48.37 -21.09 5.17
N TRP A 122 -47.44 -20.15 5.01
CA TRP A 122 -46.69 -19.60 6.14
C TRP A 122 -47.57 -18.78 7.08
N GLU A 123 -48.40 -17.89 6.54
CA GLU A 123 -49.28 -17.01 7.32
C GLU A 123 -50.41 -17.76 8.05
N SER A 124 -50.85 -18.90 7.51
CA SER A 124 -51.89 -19.73 8.12
C SER A 124 -51.37 -20.68 9.21
N LEU A 125 -50.04 -20.87 9.33
CA LEU A 125 -49.47 -21.72 10.38
C LEU A 125 -49.62 -21.06 11.76
N PRO A 126 -49.98 -21.84 12.81
CA PRO A 126 -49.95 -21.35 14.18
C PRO A 126 -48.55 -20.83 14.55
N VAL A 127 -48.49 -19.76 15.33
CA VAL A 127 -47.23 -19.12 15.77
C VAL A 127 -46.24 -20.13 16.39
N GLY A 128 -46.75 -21.13 17.10
CA GLY A 128 -45.92 -22.21 17.64
C GLY A 128 -45.21 -23.04 16.57
N MET A 129 -45.89 -23.37 15.47
CA MET A 129 -45.31 -24.10 14.34
C MET A 129 -44.29 -23.25 13.58
N GLN A 130 -44.57 -21.97 13.34
CA GLN A 130 -43.60 -21.05 12.73
C GLN A 130 -42.31 -20.99 13.56
N ARG A 131 -42.43 -20.84 14.89
CA ARG A 131 -41.28 -20.85 15.81
C ARG A 131 -40.52 -22.16 15.79
N LEU A 132 -41.19 -23.30 15.73
CA LEU A 132 -40.53 -24.61 15.65
C LEU A 132 -39.68 -24.75 14.38
N VAL A 133 -40.18 -24.29 13.23
CA VAL A 133 -39.40 -24.29 11.98
C VAL A 133 -38.16 -23.41 12.12
N ILE A 134 -38.33 -22.17 12.60
CA ILE A 134 -37.21 -21.22 12.80
C ILE A 134 -36.17 -21.80 13.76
N GLN A 135 -36.59 -22.29 14.93
CA GLN A 135 -35.68 -22.90 15.92
C GLN A 135 -34.94 -24.10 15.35
N ARG A 136 -35.60 -24.91 14.52
CA ARG A 136 -34.96 -26.07 13.89
C ARG A 136 -33.85 -25.67 12.93
N VAL A 137 -34.07 -24.61 12.14
CA VAL A 137 -33.05 -24.08 11.21
C VAL A 137 -31.90 -23.42 12.01
N GLN A 138 -32.24 -22.59 13.00
CA GLN A 138 -31.26 -21.93 13.88
C GLN A 138 -30.35 -22.93 14.59
N ALA A 139 -30.87 -24.07 15.05
CA ALA A 139 -30.09 -25.11 15.73
C ALA A 139 -29.05 -25.79 14.81
N GLU A 140 -29.27 -25.82 13.49
CA GLU A 140 -28.31 -26.40 12.53
C GLU A 140 -27.33 -25.36 11.98
N THR A 141 -27.67 -24.07 12.03
CA THR A 141 -26.91 -23.02 11.35
C THR A 141 -25.44 -22.93 11.81
N PRO A 142 -25.10 -22.97 13.11
CA PRO A 142 -23.70 -22.89 13.54
C PRO A 142 -22.81 -23.99 12.94
N ARG A 143 -23.35 -25.21 12.81
CA ARG A 143 -22.64 -26.33 12.18
C ARG A 143 -22.46 -26.12 10.68
N MET A 144 -23.45 -25.54 10.01
CA MET A 144 -23.36 -25.24 8.58
C MET A 144 -22.31 -24.16 8.30
N VAL A 145 -22.29 -23.10 9.10
CA VAL A 145 -21.28 -22.04 9.00
C VAL A 145 -19.89 -22.60 9.23
N ALA A 146 -19.68 -23.37 10.31
CA ALA A 146 -18.39 -23.99 10.57
C ALA A 146 -17.93 -24.87 9.40
N ALA A 147 -18.83 -25.65 8.80
CA ALA A 147 -18.52 -26.48 7.64
C ALA A 147 -18.15 -25.66 6.39
N VAL A 148 -18.87 -24.57 6.09
CA VAL A 148 -18.53 -23.66 4.98
C VAL A 148 -17.16 -23.01 5.21
N LEU A 149 -16.88 -22.57 6.44
CA LEU A 149 -15.59 -21.99 6.80
C LEU A 149 -14.45 -23.01 6.68
N GLU A 150 -14.68 -24.28 7.04
CA GLU A 150 -13.70 -25.35 6.80
C GLU A 150 -13.45 -25.59 5.31
N LEU A 151 -14.51 -25.56 4.49
CA LEU A 151 -14.36 -25.68 3.04
C LEU A 151 -13.55 -24.52 2.45
N ILE A 152 -13.83 -23.29 2.89
CA ILE A 152 -13.05 -22.08 2.53
C ILE A 152 -11.59 -22.26 2.94
N LYS A 153 -11.33 -22.73 4.17
CA LYS A 153 -9.99 -22.95 4.70
C LYS A 153 -9.23 -24.06 3.96
N SER A 154 -9.94 -25.06 3.43
CA SER A 154 -9.33 -26.17 2.68
C SER A 154 -8.85 -25.79 1.28
N ASP A 155 -9.43 -24.73 0.70
CA ASP A 155 -9.13 -24.26 -0.66
C ASP A 155 -9.23 -22.72 -0.75
N VAL A 156 -8.38 -22.04 0.01
CA VAL A 156 -8.43 -20.57 0.16
C VAL A 156 -8.19 -19.85 -1.17
N ASP A 157 -7.26 -20.36 -1.99
CA ASP A 157 -6.85 -19.70 -3.23
C ASP A 157 -7.99 -19.71 -4.29
N SER A 158 -8.98 -20.60 -4.17
CA SER A 158 -10.12 -20.61 -5.09
C SER A 158 -11.23 -19.62 -4.73
N VAL A 159 -11.21 -19.08 -3.51
CA VAL A 159 -12.25 -18.17 -2.99
C VAL A 159 -11.71 -16.78 -2.60
N PHE A 160 -10.40 -16.61 -2.44
CA PHE A 160 -9.79 -15.36 -1.99
C PHE A 160 -8.65 -14.89 -2.91
N ASP A 161 -8.86 -13.74 -3.57
CA ASP A 161 -7.83 -13.06 -4.36
C ASP A 161 -7.17 -11.93 -3.55
N LEU A 162 -6.15 -12.29 -2.76
CA LEU A 162 -5.37 -11.33 -1.96
C LEU A 162 -4.70 -10.26 -2.84
N LYS A 163 -4.18 -10.67 -4.00
CA LYS A 163 -3.47 -9.77 -4.92
C LYS A 163 -4.43 -8.71 -5.47
N GLY A 164 -5.58 -9.13 -6.00
CA GLY A 164 -6.60 -8.22 -6.49
C GLY A 164 -7.15 -7.28 -5.42
N MET A 165 -7.28 -7.76 -4.17
CA MET A 165 -7.70 -6.93 -3.04
C MET A 165 -6.70 -5.81 -2.75
N VAL A 166 -5.42 -6.13 -2.60
CA VAL A 166 -4.36 -5.15 -2.29
C VAL A 166 -4.18 -4.14 -3.43
N VAL A 167 -4.17 -4.59 -4.68
CA VAL A 167 -4.07 -3.68 -5.85
C VAL A 167 -5.27 -2.73 -5.90
N THR A 168 -6.50 -3.25 -5.74
CA THR A 168 -7.71 -2.44 -5.72
C THR A 168 -7.67 -1.39 -4.60
N ALA A 169 -7.24 -1.78 -3.39
CA ALA A 169 -7.14 -0.87 -2.25
C ALA A 169 -6.15 0.28 -2.51
N LEU A 170 -4.95 -0.03 -3.01
CA LEU A 170 -3.91 0.97 -3.29
C LEU A 170 -4.23 1.88 -4.49
N VAL A 171 -4.92 1.35 -5.50
CA VAL A 171 -5.36 2.12 -6.67
C VAL A 171 -6.50 3.08 -6.30
N LYS A 172 -7.45 2.60 -5.48
CA LYS A 172 -8.61 3.37 -5.05
C LYS A 172 -8.22 4.49 -4.09
N ASP A 173 -7.25 4.25 -3.20
CA ASP A 173 -6.75 5.25 -2.26
C ASP A 173 -5.28 5.62 -2.50
N LYS A 174 -5.08 6.56 -3.44
CA LYS A 174 -3.75 7.15 -3.71
C LYS A 174 -3.16 7.87 -2.49
N ARG A 175 -3.99 8.32 -1.53
CA ARG A 175 -3.51 9.00 -0.32
C ARG A 175 -2.91 7.98 0.64
N LEU A 176 -3.53 6.81 0.76
CA LEU A 176 -2.97 5.68 1.50
C LEU A 176 -1.62 5.26 0.93
N LEU A 177 -1.53 5.09 -0.40
CA LEU A 177 -0.25 4.78 -1.07
C LEU A 177 0.84 5.82 -0.72
N ASN A 178 0.52 7.11 -0.84
CA ASN A 178 1.43 8.19 -0.49
C ASN A 178 1.86 8.13 0.99
N ARG A 179 0.93 7.86 1.90
CA ARG A 179 1.20 7.77 3.34
C ARG A 179 2.14 6.61 3.65
N ILE A 180 1.91 5.45 3.05
CA ILE A 180 2.78 4.27 3.19
C ILE A 180 4.21 4.62 2.80
N PHE A 181 4.42 5.26 1.65
CA PHE A 181 5.75 5.65 1.21
C PHE A 181 6.39 6.76 2.06
N GLN A 182 5.62 7.77 2.48
CA GLN A 182 6.12 8.85 3.33
C GLN A 182 6.54 8.35 4.71
N GLU A 183 5.74 7.50 5.33
CA GLU A 183 6.05 6.95 6.66
C GLU A 183 7.20 5.94 6.60
N ALA A 184 7.24 5.07 5.58
CA ALA A 184 8.33 4.12 5.40
C ALA A 184 9.68 4.82 5.09
N GLY A 185 9.66 5.95 4.36
CA GLY A 185 10.84 6.68 3.91
C GLY A 185 11.18 7.96 4.68
N ASP A 186 10.46 8.32 5.74
CA ASP A 186 10.56 9.64 6.41
C ASP A 186 12.01 10.02 6.77
N LYS A 187 12.78 9.08 7.35
CA LYS A 187 14.17 9.38 7.73
C LYS A 187 15.10 9.45 6.52
N GLU A 188 14.87 8.65 5.48
CA GLU A 188 15.61 8.69 4.22
C GLU A 188 15.39 10.04 3.51
N PHE A 189 14.15 10.53 3.46
CA PHE A 189 13.84 11.85 2.91
C PHE A 189 14.51 12.98 3.72
N LYS A 190 14.49 12.90 5.05
CA LYS A 190 15.21 13.85 5.92
C LYS A 190 16.73 13.79 5.69
N PHE A 191 17.29 12.60 5.47
CA PHE A 191 18.69 12.43 5.15
C PHE A 191 19.04 13.04 3.78
N ILE A 192 18.23 12.77 2.74
CA ILE A 192 18.40 13.39 1.41
C ILE A 192 18.42 14.91 1.55
N ALA A 193 17.43 15.48 2.22
CA ALA A 193 17.34 16.93 2.42
C ALA A 193 18.59 17.48 3.13
N ARG A 194 18.97 16.91 4.27
CA ARG A 194 20.16 17.35 5.04
C ARG A 194 21.46 17.19 4.27
N SER A 195 21.60 16.10 3.51
CA SER A 195 22.78 15.87 2.68
C SER A 195 22.93 16.93 1.58
N GLY A 196 21.82 17.52 1.13
CA GLY A 196 21.81 18.64 0.18
C GLY A 196 22.59 19.86 0.67
N ILE A 197 22.62 20.12 1.99
CA ILE A 197 23.44 21.18 2.59
C ILE A 197 24.92 20.88 2.39
N PHE A 198 25.35 19.65 2.76
CA PHE A 198 26.76 19.25 2.71
C PHE A 198 27.28 19.22 1.27
N PHE A 199 26.57 18.55 0.36
CA PHE A 199 27.00 18.46 -1.03
C PHE A 199 26.85 19.79 -1.78
N GLY A 200 25.79 20.55 -1.52
CA GLY A 200 25.61 21.88 -2.08
C GLY A 200 26.74 22.83 -1.65
N GLY A 201 27.12 22.80 -0.36
CA GLY A 201 28.25 23.59 0.14
C GLY A 201 29.59 23.14 -0.45
N LEU A 202 29.87 21.84 -0.48
CA LEU A 202 31.11 21.29 -1.03
C LEU A 202 31.29 21.66 -2.51
N ILE A 203 30.24 21.47 -3.32
CA ILE A 203 30.29 21.83 -4.74
C ILE A 203 30.32 23.36 -4.90
N GLY A 204 29.64 24.11 -4.02
CA GLY A 204 29.71 25.56 -3.98
C GLY A 204 31.13 26.11 -3.73
N VAL A 205 31.95 25.42 -2.93
CA VAL A 205 33.38 25.78 -2.76
C VAL A 205 34.15 25.56 -4.06
N ILE A 206 33.90 24.45 -4.76
CA ILE A 206 34.53 24.17 -6.05
C ILE A 206 34.08 25.21 -7.10
N GLN A 207 32.78 25.56 -7.09
CA GLN A 207 32.19 26.59 -7.95
C GLN A 207 32.81 27.97 -7.68
N MET A 208 33.01 28.34 -6.41
CA MET A 208 33.69 29.58 -6.02
C MET A 208 35.12 29.62 -6.54
N ILE A 209 35.90 28.54 -6.36
CA ILE A 209 37.27 28.46 -6.87
C ILE A 209 37.29 28.59 -8.40
N ALA A 210 36.39 27.88 -9.10
CA ALA A 210 36.27 27.97 -10.56
C ALA A 210 35.90 29.39 -11.02
N TRP A 211 34.98 30.05 -10.31
CA TRP A 211 34.59 31.42 -10.60
C TRP A 211 35.77 32.40 -10.46
N VAL A 212 36.50 32.32 -9.35
CA VAL A 212 37.66 33.19 -9.08
C VAL A 212 38.74 33.01 -10.15
N LEU A 213 38.96 31.78 -10.64
CA LEU A 213 40.01 31.48 -11.63
C LEU A 213 39.63 31.85 -13.07
N PHE A 214 38.38 31.62 -13.48
CA PHE A 214 37.97 31.69 -14.88
C PHE A 214 36.99 32.82 -15.21
N LYS A 215 36.23 33.32 -14.22
CA LYS A 215 35.25 34.42 -14.36
C LYS A 215 34.28 34.28 -15.55
N PHE A 216 34.03 33.04 -16.00
CA PHE A 216 33.20 32.76 -17.15
C PHE A 216 31.72 32.60 -16.72
N PRO A 217 30.78 33.44 -17.20
CA PRO A 217 29.40 33.48 -16.70
C PRO A 217 28.67 32.13 -16.74
N LEU A 218 28.89 31.34 -17.80
CA LEU A 218 28.24 30.03 -17.98
C LEU A 218 28.75 28.96 -16.97
N ILE A 219 29.77 29.25 -16.17
CA ILE A 219 30.22 28.36 -15.10
C ILE A 219 29.09 28.12 -14.10
N MET A 220 28.37 29.14 -13.65
CA MET A 220 27.36 28.95 -12.59
C MET A 220 26.17 28.09 -13.04
N PRO A 221 25.57 28.30 -14.23
CA PRO A 221 24.48 27.44 -14.75
C PRO A 221 24.93 26.00 -14.98
N LEU A 222 26.13 25.78 -15.53
CA LEU A 222 26.66 24.44 -15.77
C LEU A 222 26.98 23.71 -14.46
N PHE A 223 27.57 24.39 -13.48
CA PHE A 223 27.79 23.85 -12.15
C PHE A 223 26.47 23.58 -11.44
N GLY A 224 25.48 24.45 -11.57
CA GLY A 224 24.14 24.24 -11.05
C GLY A 224 23.49 22.98 -11.63
N LEU A 225 23.53 22.81 -12.95
CA LEU A 225 23.04 21.62 -13.65
C LEU A 225 23.76 20.35 -13.17
N PHE A 226 25.09 20.37 -13.16
CA PHE A 226 25.92 19.25 -12.72
C PHE A 226 25.64 18.91 -11.25
N THR A 227 25.52 19.92 -10.39
CA THR A 227 25.23 19.76 -8.96
C THR A 227 23.87 19.09 -8.76
N GLY A 228 22.83 19.59 -9.42
CA GLY A 228 21.49 18.99 -9.35
C GLY A 228 21.52 17.52 -9.75
N TRP A 229 22.05 17.23 -10.95
CA TRP A 229 22.17 15.88 -11.47
C TRP A 229 23.00 14.96 -10.55
N PHE A 230 24.23 15.36 -10.22
CA PHE A 230 25.19 14.54 -9.48
C PHE A 230 24.73 14.29 -8.05
N THR A 231 24.19 15.30 -7.37
CA THR A 231 23.76 15.14 -5.98
C THR A 231 22.49 14.31 -5.84
N ASP A 232 21.53 14.40 -6.79
CA ASP A 232 20.34 13.53 -6.77
C ASP A 232 20.72 12.08 -7.08
N TRP A 233 21.56 11.88 -8.09
CA TRP A 233 22.10 10.57 -8.41
C TRP A 233 22.88 9.96 -7.23
N LEU A 234 23.73 10.75 -6.58
CA LEU A 234 24.53 10.31 -5.44
C LEU A 234 23.63 10.01 -4.23
N ALA A 235 22.64 10.86 -3.94
CA ALA A 235 21.72 10.66 -2.83
C ALA A 235 20.95 9.33 -2.98
N LEU A 236 20.38 9.07 -4.16
CA LEU A 236 19.71 7.80 -4.45
C LEU A 236 20.67 6.62 -4.30
N ARG A 237 21.89 6.75 -4.82
CA ARG A 237 22.91 5.70 -4.70
C ARG A 237 23.29 5.42 -3.25
N MET A 238 23.39 6.43 -2.38
CA MET A 238 23.69 6.23 -0.96
C MET A 238 22.51 5.60 -0.17
N ILE A 239 21.27 5.80 -0.63
CA ILE A 239 20.09 5.23 0.04
C ILE A 239 19.99 3.73 -0.23
N PHE A 240 20.15 3.32 -1.49
CA PHE A 240 19.91 1.94 -1.92
C PHE A 240 21.19 1.09 -2.02
N TYR A 241 22.36 1.72 -2.18
CA TYR A 241 23.61 0.99 -2.40
C TYR A 241 24.72 1.34 -1.40
N PRO A 242 25.62 0.38 -1.12
CA PRO A 242 25.63 -1.02 -1.57
C PRO A 242 24.58 -1.86 -0.84
N ILE A 243 24.10 -2.92 -1.51
CA ILE A 243 23.06 -3.79 -0.98
C ILE A 243 23.56 -4.55 0.26
N GLU A 244 24.72 -5.18 0.10
CA GLU A 244 25.45 -5.84 1.16
C GLU A 244 26.41 -4.84 1.82
N GLU A 245 26.60 -4.96 3.14
CA GLU A 245 27.54 -4.13 3.89
C GLU A 245 28.97 -4.34 3.36
N ARG A 246 29.63 -3.25 2.97
CA ARG A 246 31.01 -3.28 2.47
C ARG A 246 31.91 -2.43 3.36
N ARG A 247 33.18 -2.83 3.48
CA ARG A 247 34.21 -2.06 4.20
C ARG A 247 35.00 -1.23 3.19
N TYR A 248 34.95 0.09 3.34
CA TYR A 248 35.81 1.02 2.60
C TYR A 248 36.74 1.69 3.61
N PHE A 249 38.06 1.56 3.42
CA PHE A 249 39.07 2.18 4.29
C PHE A 249 38.83 1.95 5.80
N GLY A 250 38.38 0.76 6.18
CA GLY A 250 38.07 0.40 7.58
C GLY A 250 36.69 0.82 8.08
N VAL A 251 35.96 1.67 7.36
CA VAL A 251 34.60 2.10 7.69
C VAL A 251 33.58 1.18 7.00
N ARG A 252 32.59 0.72 7.75
CA ARG A 252 31.49 -0.08 7.19
C ARG A 252 30.44 0.83 6.56
N TRP A 253 30.08 0.53 5.32
CA TRP A 253 29.14 1.29 4.53
C TRP A 253 28.08 0.36 3.92
N GLN A 254 26.82 0.75 4.05
CA GLN A 254 25.67 0.06 3.49
C GLN A 254 24.64 1.12 3.10
N GLY A 255 23.83 0.85 2.07
CA GLY A 255 22.71 1.72 1.73
C GLY A 255 21.85 2.02 2.95
N LEU A 256 21.53 3.30 3.18
CA LEU A 256 20.84 3.75 4.40
C LEU A 256 19.53 3.00 4.64
N PHE A 257 18.81 2.72 3.57
CA PHE A 257 17.54 2.00 3.61
C PHE A 257 17.70 0.57 4.14
N LEU A 258 18.73 -0.13 3.66
CA LEU A 258 19.03 -1.50 4.05
C LEU A 258 19.63 -1.58 5.45
N LYS A 259 20.41 -0.57 5.83
CA LYS A 259 20.90 -0.42 7.20
C LYS A 259 19.75 -0.28 8.20
N ARG A 260 18.63 0.33 7.78
CA ARG A 260 17.41 0.53 8.57
C ARG A 260 16.30 -0.49 8.29
N ARG A 261 16.62 -1.63 7.67
CA ARG A 261 15.64 -2.68 7.28
C ARG A 261 14.64 -3.04 8.38
N GLY A 262 15.08 -3.13 9.63
CA GLY A 262 14.21 -3.51 10.76
C GLY A 262 13.15 -2.44 11.08
N GLU A 263 13.54 -1.16 11.07
CA GLU A 263 12.62 -0.05 11.30
C GLU A 263 11.63 0.11 10.13
N VAL A 264 12.13 -0.04 8.89
CA VAL A 264 11.30 0.03 7.68
C VAL A 264 10.32 -1.14 7.65
N ALA A 265 10.75 -2.36 8.01
CA ALA A 265 9.87 -3.52 8.13
C ALA A 265 8.75 -3.29 9.16
N GLU A 266 9.06 -2.69 10.31
CA GLU A 266 8.08 -2.36 11.34
C GLU A 266 7.06 -1.32 10.89
N ALA A 267 7.52 -0.19 10.33
CA ALA A 267 6.63 0.87 9.86
C ALA A 267 5.76 0.39 8.69
N TYR A 268 6.37 -0.26 7.71
CA TYR A 268 5.68 -0.75 6.52
C TYR A 268 4.71 -1.89 6.87
N GLY A 269 5.15 -2.91 7.59
CA GLY A 269 4.31 -4.03 8.00
C GLY A 269 3.12 -3.61 8.86
N ALA A 270 3.32 -2.64 9.77
CA ALA A 270 2.23 -2.10 10.57
C ALA A 270 1.19 -1.34 9.74
N LEU A 271 1.62 -0.52 8.77
CA LEU A 271 0.71 0.22 7.89
C LEU A 271 -0.10 -0.70 6.98
N ILE A 272 0.55 -1.67 6.34
CA ILE A 272 -0.13 -2.61 5.44
C ILE A 272 -1.15 -3.46 6.21
N ALA A 273 -0.80 -3.95 7.40
CA ALA A 273 -1.72 -4.70 8.24
C ALA A 273 -2.92 -3.86 8.71
N LYS A 274 -2.68 -2.60 9.07
CA LYS A 274 -3.72 -1.71 9.61
C LYS A 274 -4.67 -1.15 8.57
N GLU A 275 -4.20 -0.90 7.35
CA GLU A 275 -4.96 -0.14 6.34
C GLU A 275 -5.35 -0.99 5.12
N ILE A 276 -4.64 -2.08 4.82
CA ILE A 276 -4.88 -2.89 3.61
C ILE A 276 -5.40 -4.28 3.97
N ILE A 277 -4.61 -5.09 4.67
CA ILE A 277 -4.92 -6.49 4.98
C ILE A 277 -5.57 -6.56 6.36
N THR A 278 -6.68 -5.84 6.51
CA THR A 278 -7.50 -5.84 7.73
C THR A 278 -8.49 -7.01 7.69
N PRO A 279 -8.96 -7.52 8.83
CA PRO A 279 -10.00 -8.55 8.84
C PRO A 279 -11.25 -8.12 8.07
N HIS A 280 -11.67 -6.87 8.23
CA HIS A 280 -12.78 -6.29 7.49
C HIS A 280 -12.60 -6.40 5.97
N ASN A 281 -11.46 -5.95 5.45
CA ASN A 281 -11.18 -5.98 4.01
C ASN A 281 -11.05 -7.40 3.49
N VAL A 282 -10.46 -8.32 4.26
CA VAL A 282 -10.33 -9.74 3.88
C VAL A 282 -11.70 -10.41 3.81
N ILE A 283 -12.56 -10.20 4.81
CA ILE A 283 -13.93 -10.74 4.83
C ILE A 283 -14.73 -10.19 3.65
N GLU A 284 -14.68 -8.87 3.42
CA GLU A 284 -15.36 -8.22 2.29
C GLU A 284 -14.84 -8.76 0.95
N ALA A 285 -13.52 -8.98 0.81
CA ALA A 285 -12.93 -9.51 -0.41
C ALA A 285 -13.32 -10.97 -0.68
N VAL A 286 -13.48 -11.80 0.35
CA VAL A 286 -13.98 -13.18 0.21
C VAL A 286 -15.46 -13.19 -0.19
N LEU A 287 -16.28 -12.32 0.43
CA LEU A 287 -17.73 -12.34 0.23
C LEU A 287 -18.20 -11.56 -1.01
N ARG A 288 -17.49 -10.51 -1.41
CA ARG A 288 -17.90 -9.62 -2.52
C ARG A 288 -16.83 -9.45 -3.60
N GLY A 289 -15.70 -10.13 -3.48
CA GLY A 289 -14.65 -10.08 -4.48
C GLY A 289 -14.98 -10.83 -5.77
N PRO A 290 -14.03 -10.87 -6.72
CA PRO A 290 -14.20 -11.51 -8.02
C PRO A 290 -14.51 -13.01 -7.94
N LEU A 291 -14.17 -13.65 -6.81
CA LEU A 291 -14.34 -15.08 -6.55
C LEU A 291 -15.55 -15.39 -5.65
N SER A 292 -16.40 -14.40 -5.34
CA SER A 292 -17.56 -14.56 -4.45
C SER A 292 -18.55 -15.64 -4.92
N ASP A 293 -18.70 -15.85 -6.23
CA ASP A 293 -19.51 -16.94 -6.80
C ASP A 293 -19.06 -18.34 -6.32
N ARG A 294 -17.77 -18.50 -6.02
CA ARG A 294 -17.22 -19.76 -5.48
C ARG A 294 -17.69 -19.97 -4.05
N VAL A 295 -17.69 -18.92 -3.22
CA VAL A 295 -18.22 -18.95 -1.85
C VAL A 295 -19.72 -19.25 -1.86
N LEU A 296 -20.47 -18.58 -2.75
CA LEU A 296 -21.89 -18.88 -2.96
C LEU A 296 -22.10 -20.35 -3.32
N GLY A 297 -21.28 -20.91 -4.21
CA GLY A 297 -21.31 -22.33 -4.58
C GLY A 297 -21.02 -23.28 -3.41
N LEU A 298 -20.10 -22.92 -2.49
CA LEU A 298 -19.84 -23.70 -1.27
C LEU A 298 -21.05 -23.68 -0.34
N ILE A 299 -21.69 -22.52 -0.16
CA ILE A 299 -22.91 -22.38 0.65
C ILE A 299 -24.05 -23.20 0.04
N GLN A 300 -24.26 -23.12 -1.28
CA GLN A 300 -25.26 -23.90 -2.00
C GLN A 300 -25.05 -25.41 -1.82
N ARG A 301 -23.81 -25.88 -1.98
CA ARG A 301 -23.47 -27.29 -1.76
C ARG A 301 -23.76 -27.73 -0.33
N GLN A 302 -23.41 -26.90 0.66
CA GLN A 302 -23.69 -27.20 2.06
C GLN A 302 -25.19 -27.21 2.36
N LEU A 303 -25.97 -26.28 1.79
CA LEU A 303 -27.42 -26.28 1.87
C LEU A 303 -28.02 -27.56 1.25
N ASP A 304 -27.52 -27.97 0.09
CA ASP A 304 -27.95 -29.18 -0.60
C ASP A 304 -27.72 -30.44 0.23
N GLU A 305 -26.56 -30.55 0.87
CA GLU A 305 -26.24 -31.69 1.73
C GLU A 305 -27.13 -31.75 2.98
N GLN A 306 -27.37 -30.61 3.63
CA GLN A 306 -28.14 -30.57 4.88
C GLN A 306 -29.64 -30.74 4.64
N LEU A 307 -30.17 -30.07 3.62
CA LEU A 307 -31.54 -30.29 3.18
C LEU A 307 -31.70 -31.69 2.57
N GLY A 308 -30.69 -32.23 1.90
CA GLY A 308 -30.70 -33.58 1.36
C GLY A 308 -30.69 -34.70 2.40
N ARG A 309 -29.85 -34.59 3.45
CA ARG A 309 -29.65 -35.62 4.48
C ARG A 309 -30.78 -35.72 5.49
N ARG A 310 -31.44 -34.61 5.86
CA ARG A 310 -32.43 -34.61 6.95
C ARG A 310 -33.86 -34.38 6.52
N VAL A 311 -34.08 -33.89 5.31
CA VAL A 311 -35.43 -33.81 4.74
C VAL A 311 -35.85 -35.19 4.22
N GLY A 312 -35.07 -36.27 4.38
CA GLY A 312 -35.43 -37.65 3.99
C GLY A 312 -36.85 -38.11 4.41
N VAL A 313 -37.43 -37.54 5.48
CA VAL A 313 -38.82 -37.82 5.91
C VAL A 313 -39.84 -36.79 5.39
N GLY A 314 -39.42 -35.55 5.06
CA GLY A 314 -40.29 -34.44 4.63
C GLY A 314 -40.05 -33.92 3.20
N LYS A 315 -39.08 -34.46 2.47
CA LYS A 315 -38.67 -34.06 1.10
C LYS A 315 -39.76 -34.33 0.10
N PRO A 316 -40.48 -35.46 0.18
CA PRO A 316 -41.67 -35.64 -0.62
C PRO A 316 -42.68 -34.53 -0.36
N LEU A 317 -42.92 -34.15 0.90
CA LEU A 317 -43.90 -33.11 1.26
C LEU A 317 -43.50 -31.71 0.78
N VAL A 318 -42.25 -31.29 0.99
CA VAL A 318 -41.77 -29.97 0.54
C VAL A 318 -41.71 -29.89 -0.99
N VAL A 319 -41.20 -30.94 -1.66
CA VAL A 319 -41.14 -30.97 -3.13
C VAL A 319 -42.53 -31.13 -3.74
N PHE A 320 -43.46 -31.83 -3.09
CA PHE A 320 -44.86 -31.93 -3.51
C PHE A 320 -45.60 -30.59 -3.35
N ALA A 321 -45.36 -29.87 -2.24
CA ALA A 321 -45.99 -28.58 -1.99
C ALA A 321 -45.42 -27.44 -2.85
N VAL A 322 -44.10 -27.43 -3.08
CA VAL A 322 -43.38 -26.33 -3.75
C VAL A 322 -43.11 -26.63 -5.24
N GLY A 323 -42.92 -27.90 -5.61
CA GLY A 323 -42.49 -28.33 -6.94
C GLY A 323 -40.97 -28.39 -7.10
N SER A 324 -40.48 -29.33 -7.89
CA SER A 324 -39.04 -29.61 -8.04
C SER A 324 -38.21 -28.43 -8.56
N ARG A 325 -38.76 -27.62 -9.46
CA ARG A 325 -38.09 -26.45 -10.05
C ARG A 325 -37.97 -25.31 -9.02
N ARG A 326 -39.10 -24.93 -8.42
CA ARG A 326 -39.17 -23.92 -7.36
C ARG A 326 -38.35 -24.30 -6.12
N TYR A 327 -38.20 -25.59 -5.83
CA TYR A 327 -37.32 -26.05 -4.75
C TYR A 327 -35.84 -25.75 -5.01
N GLN A 328 -35.38 -25.84 -6.27
CA GLN A 328 -34.02 -25.44 -6.61
C GLN A 328 -33.86 -23.92 -6.52
N ASP A 329 -34.81 -23.17 -7.06
CA ASP A 329 -34.83 -21.70 -6.98
C ASP A 329 -34.82 -21.21 -5.53
N MET A 330 -35.57 -21.88 -4.65
CA MET A 330 -35.61 -21.58 -3.21
C MET A 330 -34.23 -21.72 -2.56
N LYS A 331 -33.48 -22.77 -2.90
CA LYS A 331 -32.14 -22.98 -2.34
C LYS A 331 -31.13 -21.94 -2.82
N LEU A 332 -31.21 -21.54 -4.10
CA LEU A 332 -30.41 -20.45 -4.64
C LEU A 332 -30.72 -19.14 -3.91
N ASN A 333 -31.99 -18.80 -3.75
CA ASN A 333 -32.44 -17.58 -3.05
C ASN A 333 -32.00 -17.57 -1.57
N ILE A 334 -32.07 -18.71 -0.87
CA ILE A 334 -31.53 -18.83 0.49
C ILE A 334 -30.02 -18.53 0.50
N ALA A 335 -29.26 -19.10 -0.43
CA ALA A 335 -27.82 -18.89 -0.49
C ALA A 335 -27.45 -17.42 -0.79
N GLU A 336 -28.17 -16.77 -1.71
CA GLU A 336 -28.01 -15.34 -2.02
C GLU A 336 -28.33 -14.46 -0.81
N LYS A 337 -29.45 -14.69 -0.12
CA LYS A 337 -29.81 -13.95 1.11
C LYS A 337 -28.80 -14.16 2.24
N ILE A 338 -28.18 -15.35 2.34
CA ILE A 338 -27.08 -15.59 3.27
C ILE A 338 -25.88 -14.72 2.88
N MET A 339 -25.48 -14.71 1.60
CA MET A 339 -24.37 -13.87 1.11
C MET A 339 -24.59 -12.38 1.39
N ASP A 340 -25.84 -11.90 1.31
CA ASP A 340 -26.17 -10.50 1.59
C ASP A 340 -26.05 -10.14 3.08
N LYS A 341 -26.45 -11.05 3.99
CA LYS A 341 -26.41 -10.82 5.46
C LYS A 341 -25.06 -11.17 6.11
N LEU A 342 -24.22 -11.96 5.44
CA LEU A 342 -22.94 -12.41 5.98
C LEU A 342 -21.97 -11.25 6.32
N PRO A 343 -21.76 -10.22 5.46
CA PRO A 343 -20.84 -9.14 5.75
C PRO A 343 -21.16 -8.42 7.08
N GLU A 344 -22.43 -8.13 7.34
CA GLU A 344 -22.89 -7.49 8.59
C GLU A 344 -22.66 -8.39 9.81
N THR A 345 -22.92 -9.69 9.64
CA THR A 345 -22.75 -10.69 10.70
C THR A 345 -21.27 -10.92 11.04
N MET A 346 -20.40 -10.82 10.05
CA MET A 346 -18.95 -11.03 10.24
C MET A 346 -18.25 -9.83 10.89
N ARG A 347 -18.89 -8.66 11.00
CA ARG A 347 -18.33 -7.51 11.75
C ARG A 347 -18.10 -7.83 13.22
N TYR A 348 -18.91 -8.74 13.78
CA TYR A 348 -18.80 -9.17 15.18
C TYR A 348 -17.54 -10.00 15.48
N ILE A 349 -16.81 -10.46 14.45
CA ILE A 349 -15.56 -11.20 14.63
C ILE A 349 -14.31 -10.40 14.28
N GLU A 350 -14.44 -9.11 13.92
CA GLU A 350 -13.29 -8.30 13.50
C GLU A 350 -12.20 -8.22 14.59
N ASP A 351 -12.59 -8.11 15.86
CA ASP A 351 -11.65 -8.10 17.00
C ASP A 351 -10.90 -9.44 17.12
N TYR A 352 -11.65 -10.55 17.13
CA TYR A 352 -11.06 -11.89 17.17
C TYR A 352 -10.15 -12.16 15.97
N ALA A 353 -10.60 -11.81 14.76
CA ALA A 353 -9.87 -12.01 13.53
C ALA A 353 -8.59 -11.16 13.49
N THR A 354 -8.61 -9.95 14.06
CA THR A 354 -7.41 -9.10 14.22
C THR A 354 -6.34 -9.84 15.01
N ASP A 355 -6.72 -10.38 16.17
CA ASP A 355 -5.80 -11.10 17.06
C ASP A 355 -5.34 -12.43 16.47
N ALA A 356 -6.24 -13.18 15.83
CA ALA A 356 -5.95 -14.50 15.29
C ALA A 356 -5.06 -14.44 14.04
N MET A 357 -5.36 -13.53 13.10
CA MET A 357 -4.58 -13.40 11.86
C MET A 357 -3.17 -12.85 12.16
N ASP A 358 -3.05 -11.92 13.10
CA ASP A 358 -1.79 -11.29 13.53
C ASP A 358 -0.91 -10.84 12.34
N ILE A 359 -1.54 -10.22 11.35
CA ILE A 359 -0.92 -9.86 10.06
C ILE A 359 0.31 -8.99 10.25
N ARG A 360 0.26 -8.06 11.20
CA ARG A 360 1.38 -7.17 11.50
C ARG A 360 2.63 -7.96 11.87
N ASN A 361 2.55 -8.87 12.84
CA ASN A 361 3.73 -9.60 13.28
C ASN A 361 4.21 -10.57 12.21
N VAL A 362 3.31 -11.16 11.42
CA VAL A 362 3.68 -11.98 10.26
C VAL A 362 4.51 -11.17 9.27
N LEU A 363 3.99 -10.03 8.81
CA LEU A 363 4.68 -9.16 7.86
C LEU A 363 6.05 -8.72 8.40
N VAL A 364 6.10 -8.23 9.63
CA VAL A 364 7.34 -7.75 10.24
C VAL A 364 8.37 -8.87 10.37
N THR A 365 7.96 -10.05 10.80
CA THR A 365 8.85 -11.21 10.96
C THR A 365 9.39 -11.66 9.61
N LYS A 366 8.52 -11.88 8.63
CA LYS A 366 8.90 -12.30 7.28
C LYS A 366 9.84 -11.29 6.61
N MET A 367 9.54 -9.99 6.70
CA MET A 367 10.41 -8.94 6.16
C MET A 367 11.79 -8.89 6.83
N LYS A 368 11.89 -9.21 8.13
CA LYS A 368 13.18 -9.27 8.86
C LYS A 368 13.99 -10.52 8.50
N GLU A 369 13.34 -11.61 8.10
CA GLU A 369 13.96 -12.85 7.63
C GLU A 369 14.54 -12.74 6.21
N LEU A 370 14.06 -11.80 5.40
CA LEU A 370 14.55 -11.58 4.05
C LEU A 370 16.05 -11.22 4.01
N SER A 371 16.72 -11.73 2.98
CA SER A 371 18.06 -11.27 2.62
C SER A 371 18.04 -9.79 2.20
N PRO A 372 19.18 -9.07 2.27
CA PRO A 372 19.25 -7.68 1.81
C PRO A 372 18.79 -7.47 0.35
N ARG A 373 18.97 -8.47 -0.52
CA ARG A 373 18.51 -8.42 -1.92
C ARG A 373 17.01 -8.58 -2.04
N GLU A 374 16.42 -9.53 -1.32
CA GLU A 374 14.96 -9.72 -1.32
C GLU A 374 14.26 -8.51 -0.70
N PHE A 375 14.80 -7.98 0.40
CA PHE A 375 14.27 -6.77 1.04
C PHE A 375 14.35 -5.54 0.11
N GLU A 376 15.45 -5.38 -0.64
CA GLU A 376 15.55 -4.34 -1.66
C GLU A 376 14.49 -4.51 -2.76
N GLY A 377 14.24 -5.76 -3.16
CA GLY A 377 13.20 -6.14 -4.13
C GLY A 377 11.77 -5.77 -3.71
N LEU A 378 11.47 -5.64 -2.41
CA LEU A 378 10.14 -5.25 -1.93
C LEU A 378 9.76 -3.81 -2.27
N LEU A 379 10.74 -2.90 -2.26
CA LEU A 379 10.47 -1.46 -2.24
C LEU A 379 11.15 -0.73 -3.38
N ARG A 380 12.35 -1.14 -3.80
CA ARG A 380 13.09 -0.45 -4.87
C ARG A 380 12.40 -0.52 -6.22
N PRO A 381 11.80 -1.63 -6.68
CA PRO A 381 11.16 -1.67 -7.99
C PRO A 381 10.06 -0.61 -8.16
N ALA A 382 9.38 -0.22 -7.08
CA ALA A 382 8.40 0.86 -7.09
C ALA A 382 9.04 2.25 -7.29
N PHE A 383 10.29 2.46 -6.85
CA PHE A 383 11.01 3.74 -6.97
C PHE A 383 11.91 3.83 -8.21
N GLN A 384 12.55 2.73 -8.61
CA GLN A 384 13.62 2.71 -9.60
C GLN A 384 13.22 3.30 -10.97
N GLN A 385 11.97 3.07 -11.38
CA GLN A 385 11.47 3.53 -12.68
C GLN A 385 11.28 5.05 -12.77
N ASP A 386 11.28 5.73 -11.63
CA ASP A 386 10.99 7.15 -11.49
C ASP A 386 12.19 7.97 -10.98
N GLU A 387 13.29 7.30 -10.61
CA GLU A 387 14.55 7.94 -10.20
C GLU A 387 15.05 8.94 -11.23
N TRP A 388 14.92 8.64 -12.53
CA TRP A 388 15.39 9.54 -13.59
C TRP A 388 14.62 10.86 -13.64
N ILE A 389 13.31 10.86 -13.31
CA ILE A 389 12.50 12.08 -13.28
C ILE A 389 13.00 12.98 -12.16
N LEU A 390 13.30 12.38 -11.00
CA LEU A 390 13.87 13.10 -9.86
C LEU A 390 15.23 13.72 -10.23
N ILE A 391 16.14 12.93 -10.81
CA ILE A 391 17.48 13.39 -11.23
C ILE A 391 17.39 14.48 -12.30
N ALA A 392 16.54 14.32 -13.31
CA ALA A 392 16.37 15.29 -14.39
C ALA A 392 15.75 16.60 -13.87
N THR A 393 14.76 16.53 -12.99
CA THR A 393 14.15 17.70 -12.36
C THR A 393 15.19 18.44 -11.51
N GLY A 394 16.01 17.72 -10.76
CA GLY A 394 17.13 18.28 -10.01
C GLY A 394 18.13 19.02 -10.90
N ALA A 395 18.51 18.43 -12.04
CA ALA A 395 19.41 19.07 -13.01
C ALA A 395 18.83 20.36 -13.59
N VAL A 396 17.55 20.36 -13.97
CA VAL A 396 16.86 21.54 -14.52
C VAL A 396 16.73 22.65 -13.47
N LEU A 397 16.33 22.30 -12.25
CA LEU A 397 16.27 23.27 -11.15
C LEU A 397 17.65 23.81 -10.80
N GLY A 398 18.67 22.95 -10.80
CA GLY A 398 20.06 23.35 -10.59
C GLY A 398 20.54 24.35 -11.64
N PHE A 399 20.25 24.09 -12.92
CA PHE A 399 20.56 25.02 -14.02
C PHE A 399 19.87 26.37 -13.83
N ALA A 400 18.55 26.36 -13.59
CA ALA A 400 17.77 27.59 -13.42
C ALA A 400 18.26 28.44 -12.24
N VAL A 401 18.67 27.79 -11.15
CA VAL A 401 19.25 28.49 -10.01
C VAL A 401 20.65 29.01 -10.32
N GLY A 402 21.47 28.27 -11.07
CA GLY A 402 22.77 28.75 -11.52
C GLY A 402 22.65 29.99 -12.42
N GLU A 403 21.67 30.03 -13.33
CA GLU A 403 21.33 31.24 -14.10
C GLU A 403 20.94 32.42 -13.20
N ALA A 404 20.09 32.17 -12.19
CA ALA A 404 19.72 33.20 -11.23
C ALA A 404 20.93 33.72 -10.42
N GLN A 405 21.89 32.85 -10.09
CA GLN A 405 23.14 33.26 -9.43
C GLN A 405 24.00 34.18 -10.30
N VAL A 406 24.09 33.93 -11.61
CA VAL A 406 24.80 34.82 -12.55
C VAL A 406 24.16 36.19 -12.56
N LEU A 407 22.84 36.26 -12.74
CA LEU A 407 22.11 37.53 -12.80
C LEU A 407 22.28 38.35 -11.52
N LEU A 408 22.30 37.70 -10.36
CA LEU A 408 22.54 38.37 -9.08
C LEU A 408 23.99 38.85 -8.96
N LEU A 409 24.97 38.01 -9.33
CA LEU A 409 26.37 38.40 -9.28
C LEU A 409 26.70 39.54 -10.24
N GLU A 410 26.18 39.52 -11.47
CA GLU A 410 26.34 40.61 -12.43
C GLU A 410 25.69 41.91 -11.95
N HIS A 411 24.57 41.84 -11.22
CA HIS A 411 23.91 43.02 -10.68
C HIS A 411 24.57 43.61 -9.44
N PHE A 412 25.23 42.80 -8.61
CA PHE A 412 25.89 43.23 -7.36
C PHE A 412 27.42 43.39 -7.47
N ALA A 413 28.04 42.86 -8.52
CA ALA A 413 29.47 43.01 -8.82
C ALA A 413 29.76 44.04 -9.93
N ALA A 414 28.72 44.60 -10.56
CA ALA A 414 28.79 45.84 -11.34
C ALA A 414 28.67 47.06 -10.41
#